data_AF-A0A957PSS8-F1
#
_entry.id   AF-A0A957PSS8-F1
#
_cell.length_a   1.000
_cell.length_b   1.000
_cell.length_c   1.000
_cell.angle_alpha   90.00
_cell.angle_beta   90.00
_cell.angle_gamma   90.00
#
_symmetry.space_group_name_H-M   'P 1'
#
loop_
_entity.id
_entity.type
_entity.pdbx_description
1 polymer ?
#
loop_
_entity_poly.entity_id
_entity_poly.type
_entity_poly.pdbx_seq_one_letter_code
_entity_poly.pdbx_strand_id
1 'polypeptide(L)'
;MKKHLPETLFLLLLSAIVYLPHIGNLTYYTDDWYYIYDGMAGGVKIFHEMFRIDRPARGYFFEWYFSLLGNHPLPWHIGIYLWRGAAALGALWIFNILWKNARKFNFTAALLFIIFPGYFWWISAIEYQPMMASLALQTLSIALTLKAVQTQRLGLRIALLASAVLTGWLYIALVDYAIGMEAFRFFALYLLAGRGVSLTMWKRLWATIRLWAWNALIPLGFVIYRIFFFTNERKATDIGTQLGVFVESR
;
A
#
# COMPACT_ATOMS: atom_id res chain seq x y z
N MET A 1 -15.35 0.90 -17.96
CA MET A 1 -14.68 -0.40 -17.75
C MET A 1 -14.43 -1.16 -19.06
N LYS A 2 -15.38 -1.29 -19.99
CA LYS A 2 -15.17 -2.04 -21.25
C LYS A 2 -13.95 -1.63 -22.10
N LYS A 3 -13.60 -0.34 -22.16
CA LYS A 3 -12.43 0.15 -22.94
C LYS A 3 -11.05 -0.29 -22.41
N HIS A 4 -10.96 -0.73 -21.15
CA HIS A 4 -9.69 -1.07 -20.49
C HIS A 4 -9.58 -2.55 -20.08
N LEU A 5 -10.61 -3.34 -20.37
CA LEU A 5 -10.66 -4.75 -20.02
C LEU A 5 -9.53 -5.55 -20.71
N PRO A 6 -9.24 -5.34 -22.02
CA PRO A 6 -8.14 -6.05 -22.67
C PRO A 6 -6.77 -5.76 -22.03
N GLU A 7 -6.47 -4.51 -21.69
CA GLU A 7 -5.20 -4.14 -21.05
C GLU A 7 -5.10 -4.73 -19.66
N THR A 8 -6.20 -4.75 -18.91
CA THR A 8 -6.26 -5.34 -17.58
C THR A 8 -5.96 -6.84 -17.64
N LEU A 9 -6.62 -7.56 -18.55
CA LEU A 9 -6.40 -8.99 -18.74
C LEU A 9 -4.97 -9.27 -19.23
N PHE A 10 -4.46 -8.47 -20.15
CA PHE A 10 -3.11 -8.64 -20.67
C PHE A 10 -2.04 -8.35 -19.61
N LEU A 11 -2.23 -7.32 -18.77
CA LEU A 11 -1.35 -7.02 -17.64
C LEU A 11 -1.30 -8.19 -16.65
N LEU A 12 -2.46 -8.75 -16.30
CA LEU A 12 -2.56 -9.90 -15.39
C LEU A 12 -1.96 -11.17 -16.01
N LEU A 13 -2.15 -11.39 -17.31
CA LEU A 13 -1.54 -12.51 -18.03
C LEU A 13 -0.01 -12.43 -18.01
N LEU A 14 0.56 -11.27 -18.33
CA LEU A 14 2.01 -11.08 -18.30
C LEU A 14 2.58 -11.25 -16.89
N SER A 15 1.89 -10.72 -15.88
CA SER A 15 2.24 -10.97 -14.47
C SER A 15 2.19 -12.45 -14.11
N ALA A 16 1.15 -13.17 -14.55
CA ALA A 16 1.02 -14.61 -14.31
C ALA A 16 2.21 -15.37 -14.91
N ILE A 17 2.60 -15.04 -16.15
CA ILE A 17 3.75 -15.65 -16.83
C ILE A 17 5.06 -15.38 -16.08
N VAL A 18 5.22 -14.20 -15.46
CA VAL A 18 6.43 -13.86 -14.71
C VAL A 18 6.51 -14.58 -13.38
N TYR A 19 5.40 -14.66 -12.63
CA TYR A 19 5.44 -15.07 -11.22
C TYR A 19 4.91 -16.48 -10.93
N LEU A 20 4.01 -17.04 -11.76
CA LEU A 20 3.37 -18.32 -11.46
C LEU A 20 4.10 -19.59 -11.94
N PRO A 21 4.95 -19.62 -13.01
CA PRO A 21 5.44 -20.88 -13.56
C PRO A 21 6.16 -21.81 -12.58
N HIS A 22 6.88 -21.24 -11.60
CA HIS A 22 7.66 -22.01 -10.62
C HIS A 22 7.08 -21.97 -9.21
N ILE A 23 5.88 -21.40 -9.02
CA ILE A 23 5.33 -21.11 -7.70
C ILE A 23 5.10 -22.38 -6.85
N GLY A 24 4.81 -23.51 -7.49
CA GLY A 24 4.63 -24.81 -6.82
C GLY A 24 5.92 -25.42 -6.28
N ASN A 25 7.09 -24.97 -6.77
CA ASN A 25 8.40 -25.43 -6.31
C ASN A 25 8.95 -24.53 -5.19
N LEU A 26 8.26 -23.44 -4.85
CA LEU A 26 8.67 -22.50 -3.82
C LEU A 26 8.21 -23.00 -2.44
N THR A 27 9.13 -22.99 -1.49
CA THR A 27 8.90 -23.33 -0.09
C THR A 27 9.01 -22.08 0.78
N TYR A 28 9.51 -22.22 2.01
CA TYR A 28 9.81 -21.10 2.91
C TYR A 28 11.18 -20.53 2.59
N TYR A 29 11.25 -19.21 2.52
CA TYR A 29 12.50 -18.51 2.28
C TYR A 29 12.79 -17.57 3.43
N THR A 30 14.08 -17.47 3.76
CA THR A 30 14.65 -16.43 4.60
C THR A 30 13.99 -16.34 5.97
N ASP A 31 13.10 -15.39 6.20
CA ASP A 31 12.45 -15.13 7.48
C ASP A 31 11.07 -15.80 7.59
N ASP A 32 10.59 -16.45 6.53
CA ASP A 32 9.28 -17.13 6.52
C ASP A 32 9.17 -18.21 7.62
N TRP A 33 10.29 -18.85 8.00
CA TRP A 33 10.27 -20.03 8.87
C TRP A 33 9.74 -19.74 10.29
N TYR A 34 10.09 -18.59 10.89
CA TYR A 34 9.68 -18.31 12.27
C TYR A 34 8.20 -17.94 12.35
N TYR A 35 7.63 -17.32 11.31
CA TYR A 35 6.18 -17.12 11.22
C TYR A 35 5.42 -18.44 11.22
N ILE A 36 5.93 -19.44 10.50
CA ILE A 36 5.34 -20.77 10.46
C ILE A 36 5.50 -21.48 11.80
N TYR A 37 6.71 -21.48 12.35
CA TYR A 37 7.00 -22.12 13.62
C TYR A 37 6.15 -21.54 14.76
N ASP A 38 6.14 -20.21 14.90
CA ASP A 38 5.38 -19.52 15.94
C ASP A 38 3.89 -19.75 15.78
N GLY A 39 3.35 -19.66 14.56
CA GLY A 39 1.94 -19.94 14.28
C GLY A 39 1.53 -21.38 14.60
N MET A 40 2.42 -22.36 14.38
CA MET A 40 2.18 -23.76 14.72
C MET A 40 2.31 -24.05 16.22
N ALA A 41 3.29 -23.45 16.89
CA ALA A 41 3.59 -23.71 18.30
C ALA A 41 2.71 -22.89 19.27
N GLY A 42 2.50 -21.61 18.97
CA GLY A 42 1.75 -20.65 19.78
C GLY A 42 0.31 -20.40 19.30
N GLY A 43 -0.07 -20.96 18.16
CA GLY A 43 -1.36 -20.69 17.51
C GLY A 43 -1.43 -19.29 16.90
N VAL A 44 -2.51 -19.00 16.17
CA VAL A 44 -2.67 -17.74 15.40
C VAL A 44 -2.64 -16.46 16.24
N LYS A 45 -2.88 -16.55 17.55
CA LYS A 45 -2.84 -15.38 18.44
C LYS A 45 -1.42 -14.92 18.77
N ILE A 46 -0.40 -15.76 18.52
CA ILE A 46 1.01 -15.40 18.78
C ILE A 46 1.45 -14.15 17.99
N PHE A 47 0.86 -13.94 16.80
CA PHE A 47 1.23 -12.81 15.94
C PHE A 47 0.93 -11.45 16.58
N HIS A 48 -0.06 -11.37 17.49
CA HIS A 48 -0.30 -10.14 18.26
C HIS A 48 0.89 -9.77 19.13
N GLU A 49 1.44 -10.75 19.84
CA GLU A 49 2.60 -10.57 20.70
C GLU A 49 3.86 -10.28 19.87
N MET A 50 4.05 -11.01 18.77
CA MET A 50 5.20 -10.79 17.85
C MET A 50 5.27 -9.35 17.33
N PHE A 51 4.12 -8.74 17.05
CA PHE A 51 4.05 -7.42 16.44
C PHE A 51 3.67 -6.30 17.40
N ARG A 52 3.38 -6.62 18.67
CA ARG A 52 2.90 -5.67 19.70
C ARG A 52 3.81 -4.46 19.83
N ILE A 53 5.12 -4.69 19.83
CA ILE A 53 6.12 -3.68 20.15
C ILE A 53 6.44 -2.72 19.00
N ASP A 54 6.07 -3.05 17.76
CA ASP A 54 6.47 -2.25 16.58
C ASP A 54 5.28 -1.95 15.65
N ARG A 55 4.52 -2.97 15.21
CA ARG A 55 3.45 -2.79 14.21
C ARG A 55 2.22 -3.66 14.50
N PRO A 56 1.41 -3.34 15.52
CA PRO A 56 0.31 -4.20 15.98
C PRO A 56 -0.67 -4.64 14.88
N ALA A 57 -0.92 -3.79 13.89
CA ALA A 57 -1.80 -4.12 12.77
C ALA A 57 -1.32 -5.34 11.96
N ARG A 58 0.00 -5.61 11.92
CA ARG A 58 0.54 -6.85 11.31
C ARG A 58 0.13 -8.09 12.10
N GLY A 59 -0.01 -7.99 13.43
CA GLY A 59 -0.47 -9.10 14.27
C GLY A 59 -1.86 -9.57 13.86
N TYR A 60 -2.83 -8.65 13.79
CA TYR A 60 -4.18 -8.95 13.29
C TYR A 60 -4.17 -9.46 11.84
N PHE A 61 -3.34 -8.86 10.98
CA PHE A 61 -3.21 -9.29 9.59
C PHE A 61 -2.73 -10.75 9.50
N PHE A 62 -1.68 -11.12 10.23
CA PHE A 62 -1.15 -12.48 10.22
C PHE A 62 -2.03 -13.48 10.96
N GLU A 63 -2.74 -13.10 12.02
CA GLU A 63 -3.76 -13.96 12.64
C GLU A 63 -4.79 -14.40 11.60
N TRP A 64 -5.35 -13.44 10.86
CA TRP A 64 -6.33 -13.73 9.83
C TRP A 64 -5.73 -14.53 8.67
N TYR A 65 -4.56 -14.14 8.18
CA TYR A 65 -3.88 -14.81 7.08
C TYR A 65 -3.52 -16.26 7.41
N PHE A 66 -2.92 -16.49 8.58
CA PHE A 66 -2.52 -17.82 8.99
C PHE A 66 -3.73 -18.71 9.26
N SER A 67 -4.82 -18.17 9.82
CA SER A 67 -6.08 -18.91 9.97
C SER A 67 -6.65 -19.40 8.63
N LEU A 68 -6.42 -18.64 7.56
CA LEU A 68 -6.91 -18.97 6.21
C LEU A 68 -5.95 -19.90 5.43
N LEU A 69 -4.65 -19.64 5.50
CA LEU A 69 -3.64 -20.26 4.64
C LEU A 69 -2.89 -21.41 5.32
N GLY A 70 -2.84 -21.42 6.66
CA GLY A 70 -2.12 -22.41 7.45
C GLY A 70 -0.61 -22.44 7.18
N ASN A 71 -0.05 -23.64 7.32
CA ASN A 71 1.39 -23.92 7.23
C ASN A 71 1.78 -24.61 5.91
N HIS A 72 1.02 -24.43 4.83
CA HIS A 72 1.46 -24.85 3.50
C HIS A 72 2.00 -23.64 2.75
N PRO A 73 3.16 -23.72 2.07
CA PRO A 73 3.79 -22.56 1.44
C PRO A 73 3.00 -22.03 0.23
N LEU A 74 2.44 -22.91 -0.59
CA LEU A 74 1.79 -22.53 -1.86
C LEU A 74 0.69 -21.46 -1.70
N PRO A 75 -0.26 -21.56 -0.76
CA PRO A 75 -1.25 -20.51 -0.50
C PRO A 75 -0.64 -19.13 -0.20
N TRP A 76 0.49 -19.05 0.50
CA TRP A 76 1.18 -17.78 0.80
C TRP A 76 1.75 -17.14 -0.47
N HIS A 77 2.38 -17.94 -1.32
CA HIS A 77 2.91 -17.50 -2.61
C HIS A 77 1.78 -17.02 -3.55
N ILE A 78 0.65 -17.72 -3.57
CA ILE A 78 -0.54 -17.27 -4.31
C ILE A 78 -1.05 -15.95 -3.75
N GLY A 79 -1.14 -15.83 -2.42
CA GLY A 79 -1.62 -14.62 -1.76
C GLY A 79 -0.77 -13.38 -2.08
N ILE A 80 0.57 -13.50 -2.04
CA ILE A 80 1.45 -12.37 -2.34
C ILE A 80 1.36 -11.98 -3.83
N TYR A 81 1.19 -12.95 -4.72
CA TYR A 81 0.91 -12.71 -6.14
C TYR A 81 -0.40 -11.95 -6.36
N LEU A 82 -1.47 -12.33 -5.64
CA LEU A 82 -2.76 -11.64 -5.74
C LEU A 82 -2.66 -10.18 -5.30
N TRP A 83 -1.95 -9.89 -4.21
CA TRP A 83 -1.68 -8.51 -3.80
C TRP A 83 -0.88 -7.73 -4.83
N ARG A 84 0.16 -8.35 -5.40
CA ARG A 84 0.97 -7.74 -6.47
C ARG A 84 0.12 -7.39 -7.69
N GLY A 85 -0.78 -8.30 -8.09
CA GLY A 85 -1.79 -8.05 -9.12
C GLY A 85 -2.68 -6.85 -8.77
N ALA A 86 -3.27 -6.85 -7.57
CA ALA A 86 -4.14 -5.77 -7.10
C ALA A 86 -3.42 -4.41 -7.09
N ALA A 87 -2.16 -4.37 -6.66
CA ALA A 87 -1.34 -3.16 -6.67
C ALA A 87 -1.16 -2.59 -8.07
N ALA A 88 -0.89 -3.45 -9.07
CA ALA A 88 -0.72 -3.02 -10.45
C ALA A 88 -2.03 -2.56 -11.09
N LEU A 89 -3.16 -3.17 -10.74
CA LEU A 89 -4.48 -2.68 -11.16
C LEU A 89 -4.75 -1.28 -10.60
N GLY A 90 -4.39 -1.04 -9.33
CA GLY A 90 -4.44 0.29 -8.72
C GLY A 90 -3.52 1.28 -9.45
N ALA A 91 -2.29 0.89 -9.76
CA ALA A 91 -1.34 1.74 -10.51
C ALA A 91 -1.85 2.08 -11.92
N LEU A 92 -2.33 1.09 -12.67
CA LEU A 92 -2.95 1.29 -13.99
C LEU A 92 -4.15 2.24 -13.90
N TRP A 93 -4.95 2.14 -12.83
CA TRP A 93 -6.08 3.02 -12.61
C TRP A 93 -5.63 4.47 -12.34
N ILE A 94 -4.61 4.69 -11.50
CA ILE A 94 -4.00 6.01 -11.27
C ILE A 94 -3.51 6.59 -12.60
N PHE A 95 -2.74 5.83 -13.38
CA PHE A 95 -2.18 6.32 -14.64
C PHE A 95 -3.26 6.68 -15.66
N ASN A 96 -4.31 5.87 -15.78
CA ASN A 96 -5.47 6.18 -16.62
C ASN A 96 -6.24 7.43 -16.16
N ILE A 97 -6.22 7.74 -14.86
CA ILE A 97 -6.77 9.00 -14.35
C ILE A 97 -5.85 10.17 -14.69
N LEU A 98 -4.53 10.05 -14.52
CA LEU A 98 -3.55 11.15 -14.61
C LEU A 98 -3.11 11.49 -16.04
N TRP A 99 -3.04 10.52 -16.95
CA TRP A 99 -2.67 10.74 -18.35
C TRP A 99 -3.78 10.24 -19.27
N LYS A 100 -4.80 11.08 -19.44
CA LYS A 100 -5.89 10.83 -20.39
C LYS A 100 -5.32 10.72 -21.80
N ASN A 101 -5.81 9.75 -22.57
CA ASN A 101 -5.40 9.44 -23.95
C ASN A 101 -3.96 8.88 -24.12
N ALA A 102 -3.20 8.68 -23.06
CA ALA A 102 -1.86 8.08 -23.13
C ALA A 102 -1.87 6.56 -22.89
N ARG A 103 -2.74 5.84 -23.61
CA ARG A 103 -3.04 4.40 -23.33
C ARG A 103 -1.80 3.51 -23.29
N LYS A 104 -0.90 3.66 -24.27
CA LYS A 104 0.36 2.89 -24.35
C LYS A 104 1.25 3.18 -23.15
N PHE A 105 1.46 4.47 -22.84
CA PHE A 105 2.26 4.89 -21.70
C PHE A 105 1.70 4.34 -20.37
N ASN A 106 0.40 4.47 -20.14
CA ASN A 106 -0.24 3.99 -18.91
C ASN A 106 -0.08 2.48 -18.73
N PHE A 107 -0.26 1.72 -19.81
CA PHE A 107 -0.06 0.28 -19.80
C PHE A 107 1.40 -0.09 -19.55
N THR A 108 2.34 0.49 -20.30
CA THR A 108 3.77 0.21 -20.13
C THR A 108 4.25 0.56 -18.73
N ALA A 109 3.82 1.69 -18.16
CA ALA A 109 4.17 2.08 -16.79
C ALA A 109 3.62 1.10 -15.76
N ALA A 110 2.36 0.64 -15.91
CA ALA A 110 1.77 -0.37 -15.02
C ALA A 110 2.43 -1.75 -15.19
N LEU A 111 2.84 -2.09 -16.41
CA LEU A 111 3.58 -3.31 -16.70
C LEU A 111 4.95 -3.30 -16.03
N LEU A 112 5.71 -2.22 -16.19
CA LEU A 112 6.99 -2.05 -15.50
C LEU A 112 6.81 -2.09 -13.97
N PHE A 113 5.74 -1.46 -13.45
CA PHE A 113 5.41 -1.49 -12.04
C PHE A 113 5.17 -2.91 -11.51
N ILE A 114 4.50 -3.78 -12.27
CA ILE A 114 4.21 -5.15 -11.80
C ILE A 114 5.36 -6.12 -12.00
N ILE A 115 6.14 -6.00 -13.08
CA ILE A 115 7.22 -6.97 -13.39
C ILE A 115 8.53 -6.63 -12.69
N PHE A 116 8.76 -5.36 -12.36
CA PHE A 116 9.98 -4.95 -11.70
C PHE A 116 9.96 -5.48 -10.26
N PRO A 117 10.86 -6.41 -9.89
CA PRO A 117 10.78 -7.08 -8.60
C PRO A 117 11.04 -6.11 -7.44
N GLY A 118 11.61 -4.92 -7.69
CA GLY A 118 11.82 -3.85 -6.72
C GLY A 118 12.84 -4.16 -5.62
N TYR A 119 13.02 -5.44 -5.31
CA TYR A 119 13.84 -6.00 -4.25
C TYR A 119 14.07 -7.50 -4.55
N PHE A 120 15.22 -8.04 -4.12
CA PHE A 120 15.60 -9.44 -4.39
C PHE A 120 14.83 -10.47 -3.55
N TRP A 121 14.17 -10.03 -2.48
CA TRP A 121 13.51 -10.89 -1.48
C TRP A 121 12.04 -11.21 -1.82
N TRP A 122 11.63 -11.00 -3.08
CA TRP A 122 10.24 -11.19 -3.55
C TRP A 122 9.71 -12.63 -3.43
N ILE A 123 10.59 -13.58 -3.16
CA ILE A 123 10.30 -15.02 -2.99
C ILE A 123 9.93 -15.34 -1.53
N SER A 124 10.27 -14.49 -0.55
CA SER A 124 9.84 -14.65 0.85
C SER A 124 8.38 -14.22 0.98
N ALA A 125 7.48 -15.16 0.70
CA ALA A 125 6.08 -14.87 0.51
C ALA A 125 5.35 -14.58 1.82
N ILE A 126 5.85 -15.00 2.97
CA ILE A 126 5.17 -14.77 4.26
C ILE A 126 5.59 -13.42 4.82
N GLU A 127 6.89 -13.18 4.93
CA GLU A 127 7.44 -11.93 5.47
C GLU A 127 6.96 -10.70 4.69
N TYR A 128 6.92 -10.79 3.35
CA TYR A 128 6.57 -9.67 2.47
C TYR A 128 5.06 -9.51 2.20
N GLN A 129 4.19 -10.37 2.75
CA GLN A 129 2.74 -10.24 2.58
C GLN A 129 2.20 -8.87 3.02
N PRO A 130 2.49 -8.37 4.25
CA PRO A 130 2.06 -7.05 4.67
C PRO A 130 2.57 -5.92 3.75
N MET A 131 3.75 -6.10 3.14
CA MET A 131 4.35 -5.09 2.26
C MET A 131 3.63 -5.02 0.91
N MET A 132 3.35 -6.16 0.29
CA MET A 132 2.58 -6.17 -0.96
C MET A 132 1.11 -5.83 -0.75
N ALA A 133 0.52 -6.25 0.36
CA ALA A 133 -0.82 -5.81 0.75
C ALA A 133 -0.87 -4.29 0.96
N SER A 134 0.09 -3.73 1.68
CA SER A 134 0.24 -2.28 1.85
C SER A 134 0.36 -1.57 0.50
N LEU A 135 1.24 -2.04 -0.40
CA LEU A 135 1.38 -1.44 -1.73
C LEU A 135 0.07 -1.45 -2.52
N ALA A 136 -0.70 -2.55 -2.44
CA ALA A 136 -2.00 -2.66 -3.11
C ALA A 136 -3.05 -1.70 -2.54
N LEU A 137 -3.15 -1.64 -1.21
CA LEU A 137 -4.04 -0.73 -0.50
C LEU A 137 -3.67 0.73 -0.73
N GLN A 138 -2.38 1.03 -0.84
CA GLN A 138 -1.85 2.36 -1.13
C GLN A 138 -2.27 2.82 -2.54
N THR A 139 -2.02 2.01 -3.58
CA THR A 139 -2.41 2.38 -4.94
C THR A 139 -3.92 2.49 -5.09
N LEU A 140 -4.68 1.61 -4.42
CA LEU A 140 -6.13 1.71 -4.34
C LEU A 140 -6.59 3.01 -3.65
N SER A 141 -6.04 3.34 -2.49
CA SER A 141 -6.34 4.55 -1.73
C SER A 141 -6.11 5.83 -2.56
N ILE A 142 -4.99 5.89 -3.28
CA ILE A 142 -4.67 7.01 -4.18
C ILE A 142 -5.66 7.04 -5.35
N ALA A 143 -5.94 5.91 -6.00
CA ALA A 143 -6.88 5.87 -7.12
C ALA A 143 -8.29 6.31 -6.72
N LEU A 144 -8.77 5.87 -5.54
CA LEU A 144 -10.04 6.27 -4.94
C LEU A 144 -10.07 7.78 -4.66
N THR A 145 -8.99 8.33 -4.11
CA THR A 145 -8.83 9.77 -3.89
C THR A 145 -9.01 10.55 -5.20
N LEU A 146 -8.25 10.15 -6.24
CA LEU A 146 -8.31 10.81 -7.55
C LEU A 146 -9.67 10.64 -8.23
N LYS A 147 -10.36 9.52 -8.00
CA LYS A 147 -11.71 9.30 -8.52
C LYS A 147 -12.75 10.15 -7.78
N ALA A 148 -12.62 10.28 -6.46
CA ALA A 148 -13.54 11.04 -5.62
C ALA A 148 -13.58 12.52 -6.04
N VAL A 149 -12.42 13.13 -6.30
CA VAL A 149 -12.35 14.55 -6.69
C VAL A 149 -12.95 14.83 -8.08
N GLN A 150 -13.09 13.81 -8.93
CA GLN A 150 -13.75 13.91 -10.23
C GLN A 150 -15.25 13.58 -10.18
N THR A 151 -15.78 13.18 -9.02
CA THR A 151 -17.14 12.69 -8.87
C THR A 151 -18.08 13.80 -8.40
N GLN A 152 -19.15 14.06 -9.17
CA GLN A 152 -20.13 15.08 -8.85
C GLN A 152 -21.23 14.59 -7.89
N ARG A 153 -21.57 13.29 -7.92
CA ARG A 153 -22.59 12.71 -7.05
C ARG A 153 -22.05 12.63 -5.61
N LEU A 154 -22.64 13.42 -4.71
CA LEU A 154 -22.17 13.58 -3.33
C LEU A 154 -22.03 12.24 -2.59
N GLY A 155 -23.05 11.40 -2.60
CA GLY A 155 -23.01 10.10 -1.89
C GLY A 155 -21.87 9.19 -2.38
N LEU A 156 -21.66 9.11 -3.70
CA LEU A 156 -20.55 8.33 -4.26
C LEU A 156 -19.20 8.97 -3.93
N ARG A 157 -19.10 10.30 -3.96
CA ARG A 157 -17.88 11.02 -3.57
C ARG A 157 -17.51 10.75 -2.12
N ILE A 158 -18.47 10.80 -1.19
CA ILE A 158 -18.25 10.50 0.23
C ILE A 158 -17.80 9.05 0.41
N ALA A 159 -18.49 8.09 -0.24
CA ALA A 159 -18.11 6.69 -0.18
C ALA A 159 -16.66 6.46 -0.67
N LEU A 160 -16.28 7.08 -1.79
CA LEU A 160 -14.92 6.97 -2.32
C LEU A 160 -13.87 7.60 -1.38
N LEU A 161 -14.15 8.76 -0.78
CA LEU A 161 -13.25 9.38 0.20
C LEU A 161 -13.11 8.53 1.46
N ALA A 162 -14.22 8.02 2.00
CA ALA A 162 -14.20 7.13 3.16
C ALA A 162 -13.39 5.86 2.87
N SER A 163 -13.60 5.22 1.71
CA SER A 163 -12.81 4.07 1.29
C SER A 163 -11.33 4.42 1.09
N ALA A 164 -11.02 5.60 0.55
CA ALA A 164 -9.64 6.07 0.41
C ALA A 164 -8.95 6.25 1.77
N VAL A 165 -9.66 6.79 2.77
CA VAL A 165 -9.15 6.95 4.15
C VAL A 165 -8.95 5.61 4.83
N LEU A 166 -9.92 4.70 4.76
CA LEU A 166 -9.81 3.38 5.38
C LEU A 166 -8.65 2.56 4.80
N THR A 167 -8.56 2.49 3.47
CA THR A 167 -7.43 1.82 2.80
C THR A 167 -6.11 2.57 3.06
N GLY A 168 -6.18 3.90 3.19
CA GLY A 168 -5.11 4.80 3.58
C GLY A 168 -4.48 4.44 4.93
N TRP A 169 -5.31 4.32 5.96
CA TRP A 169 -4.85 3.91 7.29
C TRP A 169 -4.33 2.49 7.30
N LEU A 170 -5.00 1.56 6.62
CA LEU A 170 -4.59 0.16 6.61
C LEU A 170 -3.20 -0.02 5.97
N TYR A 171 -2.90 0.67 4.86
CA TYR A 171 -1.59 0.50 4.22
C TYR A 171 -0.44 1.03 5.09
N ILE A 172 -0.60 2.19 5.74
CA ILE A 172 0.43 2.75 6.63
C ILE A 172 0.54 1.91 7.91
N ALA A 173 -0.57 1.40 8.44
CA ALA A 173 -0.55 0.54 9.62
C ALA A 173 0.21 -0.77 9.38
N LEU A 174 0.15 -1.33 8.17
CA LEU A 174 0.95 -2.49 7.77
C LEU A 174 2.42 -2.13 7.52
N VAL A 175 2.70 -0.96 6.94
CA VAL A 175 4.04 -0.49 6.62
C VAL A 175 4.14 1.00 6.89
N ASP A 176 4.68 1.36 8.04
CA ASP A 176 4.78 2.72 8.57
C ASP A 176 5.57 3.66 7.64
N TYR A 177 6.71 3.20 7.09
CA TYR A 177 7.49 4.01 6.15
C TYR A 177 6.79 4.24 4.80
N ALA A 178 5.68 3.55 4.51
CA ALA A 178 4.89 3.81 3.32
C ALA A 178 4.19 5.19 3.39
N ILE A 179 4.13 5.83 4.56
CA ILE A 179 3.62 7.22 4.72
C ILE A 179 4.27 8.22 3.75
N GLY A 180 5.51 7.99 3.31
CA GLY A 180 6.17 8.82 2.29
C GLY A 180 5.39 8.93 0.98
N MET A 181 4.54 7.94 0.67
CA MET A 181 3.73 7.92 -0.54
C MET A 181 2.52 8.87 -0.49
N GLU A 182 2.26 9.50 0.65
CA GLU A 182 1.35 10.64 0.74
C GLU A 182 1.85 11.85 -0.07
N ALA A 183 3.17 12.01 -0.21
CA ALA A 183 3.75 13.00 -1.12
C ALA A 183 3.39 12.71 -2.58
N PHE A 184 3.42 11.43 -2.98
CA PHE A 184 2.98 11.02 -4.32
C PHE A 184 1.48 11.27 -4.53
N ARG A 185 0.63 11.00 -3.52
CA ARG A 185 -0.81 11.35 -3.58
C ARG A 185 -1.01 12.85 -3.80
N PHE A 186 -0.28 13.68 -3.06
CA PHE A 186 -0.31 15.13 -3.20
C PHE A 186 0.11 15.56 -4.61
N PHE A 187 1.20 14.99 -5.13
CA PHE A 187 1.66 15.25 -6.49
C PHE A 187 0.63 14.84 -7.56
N ALA A 188 -0.01 13.68 -7.39
CA ALA A 188 -1.08 13.23 -8.29
C ALA A 188 -2.29 14.19 -8.29
N LEU A 189 -2.69 14.69 -7.12
CA LEU A 189 -3.71 15.73 -7.01
C LEU A 189 -3.26 17.06 -7.62
N TYR A 190 -1.99 17.42 -7.50
CA TYR A 190 -1.41 18.59 -8.15
C TYR A 190 -1.48 18.48 -9.67
N LEU A 191 -1.12 17.33 -10.25
CA LEU A 191 -1.28 17.03 -11.67
C LEU A 191 -2.74 17.19 -12.11
N LEU A 192 -3.68 16.66 -11.32
CA LEU A 192 -5.10 16.71 -11.64
C LEU A 192 -5.70 18.12 -11.52
N ALA A 193 -5.29 18.91 -10.52
CA ALA A 193 -5.78 20.27 -10.28
C ALA A 193 -5.41 21.25 -11.41
N GLY A 194 -4.27 21.04 -12.08
CA GLY A 194 -3.83 21.85 -13.23
C GLY A 194 -4.37 21.39 -14.58
N ARG A 195 -5.26 20.39 -14.61
CA ARG A 195 -5.74 19.83 -15.88
C ARG A 195 -6.72 20.78 -16.56
N GLY A 196 -6.40 21.16 -17.80
CA GLY A 196 -7.31 21.92 -18.67
C GLY A 196 -7.49 23.39 -18.26
N VAL A 197 -6.71 23.88 -17.30
CA VAL A 197 -6.74 25.27 -16.84
C VAL A 197 -5.30 25.75 -16.66
N SER A 198 -4.98 26.91 -17.25
CA SER A 198 -3.70 27.57 -17.01
C SER A 198 -3.76 28.28 -15.65
N LEU A 199 -3.31 27.58 -14.60
CA LEU A 199 -3.16 28.14 -13.26
C LEU A 199 -1.70 28.50 -13.00
N THR A 200 -1.45 29.67 -12.42
CA THR A 200 -0.17 30.00 -11.80
C THR A 200 0.18 28.95 -10.74
N MET A 201 1.47 28.67 -10.54
CA MET A 201 1.96 27.67 -9.57
C MET A 201 1.31 27.80 -8.19
N TRP A 202 1.23 29.01 -7.63
CA TRP A 202 0.62 29.28 -6.32
C TRP A 202 -0.88 28.95 -6.26
N LYS A 203 -1.67 29.36 -7.25
CA LYS A 203 -3.10 29.05 -7.31
C LYS A 203 -3.34 27.54 -7.43
N ARG A 204 -2.49 26.85 -8.20
CA ARG A 204 -2.55 25.40 -8.34
C ARG A 204 -2.24 24.69 -7.03
N LEU A 205 -1.19 25.13 -6.32
CA LEU A 205 -0.84 24.59 -5.01
C LEU A 205 -2.00 24.73 -4.01
N TRP A 206 -2.63 25.91 -3.93
CA TRP A 206 -3.79 26.12 -3.08
C TRP A 206 -5.00 25.25 -3.47
N ALA A 207 -5.26 25.08 -4.76
CA ALA A 207 -6.29 24.16 -5.23
C ALA A 207 -5.97 22.71 -4.82
N THR A 208 -4.71 22.28 -4.91
CA THR A 208 -4.26 20.96 -4.45
C THR A 208 -4.44 20.77 -2.96
N ILE A 209 -4.06 21.75 -2.13
CA ILE A 209 -4.24 21.70 -0.68
C ILE A 209 -5.72 21.50 -0.32
N ARG A 210 -6.63 22.23 -0.98
CA ARG A 210 -8.08 22.06 -0.76
C ARG A 210 -8.59 20.67 -1.14
N LEU A 211 -8.07 20.09 -2.22
CA LEU A 211 -8.41 18.72 -2.62
C LEU A 211 -7.80 17.67 -1.68
N TRP A 212 -6.60 17.95 -1.16
CA TRP A 212 -5.86 17.05 -0.28
C TRP A 212 -6.33 17.11 1.17
N ALA A 213 -6.97 18.20 1.61
CA ALA A 213 -7.39 18.41 3.01
C ALA A 213 -8.15 17.21 3.62
N TRP A 214 -9.06 16.60 2.86
CA TRP A 214 -9.77 15.39 3.32
C TRP A 214 -8.87 14.17 3.47
N ASN A 215 -7.87 14.04 2.62
CA ASN A 215 -6.91 12.93 2.64
C ASN A 215 -5.77 13.15 3.63
N ALA A 216 -5.59 14.38 4.13
CA ALA A 216 -4.65 14.69 5.21
C ALA A 216 -4.96 13.88 6.49
N LEU A 217 -6.23 13.46 6.67
CA LEU A 217 -6.65 12.55 7.74
C LEU A 217 -5.88 11.22 7.74
N ILE A 218 -5.32 10.80 6.60
CA ILE A 218 -4.57 9.55 6.48
C ILE A 218 -3.22 9.65 7.20
N PRO A 219 -2.27 10.51 6.77
CA PRO A 219 -1.00 10.67 7.48
C PRO A 219 -1.20 11.27 8.87
N LEU A 220 -2.09 12.24 9.05
CA LEU A 220 -2.31 12.87 10.37
C LEU A 220 -2.90 11.86 11.37
N GLY A 221 -3.88 11.06 10.95
CA GLY A 221 -4.47 10.03 11.81
C GLY A 221 -3.43 9.00 12.25
N PHE A 222 -2.56 8.55 11.34
CA PHE A 222 -1.48 7.63 11.68
C PHE A 222 -0.44 8.25 12.62
N VAL A 223 -0.01 9.49 12.35
CA VAL A 223 0.97 10.19 13.18
C VAL A 223 0.41 10.45 14.59
N ILE A 224 -0.85 10.89 14.69
CA ILE A 224 -1.53 11.08 15.97
C ILE A 224 -1.58 9.75 16.75
N TYR A 225 -1.99 8.67 16.10
CA TYR A 225 -1.96 7.34 16.69
C TYR A 225 -0.55 6.96 17.18
N ARG A 226 0.47 7.15 16.34
CA ARG A 226 1.85 6.74 16.63
C ARG A 226 2.49 7.53 17.77
N ILE A 227 2.16 8.82 17.91
CA ILE A 227 2.77 9.70 18.92
C ILE A 227 2.01 9.64 20.26
N PHE A 228 0.67 9.66 20.23
CA PHE A 228 -0.11 9.84 21.45
C PHE A 228 -0.68 8.55 22.03
N PHE A 229 -0.88 7.52 21.21
CA PHE A 229 -1.58 6.30 21.61
C PHE A 229 -0.70 5.05 21.58
N PHE A 230 0.40 5.07 20.83
CA PHE A 230 1.30 3.93 20.70
C PHE A 230 2.61 4.16 21.45
N THR A 231 2.94 3.28 22.39
CA THR A 231 4.25 3.28 23.07
C THR A 231 5.16 2.32 22.32
N ASN A 232 6.22 2.85 21.71
CA ASN A 232 7.15 2.05 20.95
C ASN A 232 8.24 1.48 21.88
N GLU A 233 8.20 0.18 22.15
CA GLU A 233 9.18 -0.47 23.04
C GLU A 233 10.53 -0.70 22.33
N ARG A 234 10.61 -0.47 21.01
CA ARG A 234 11.85 -0.58 20.24
C ARG A 234 12.62 0.75 20.29
N LYS A 235 13.64 0.81 21.14
CA LYS A 235 14.49 2.01 21.36
C LYS A 235 15.01 2.68 20.08
N ALA A 236 15.27 1.92 19.02
CA ALA A 236 15.77 2.44 17.74
C ALA A 236 14.74 3.31 16.97
N THR A 237 13.45 3.18 17.27
CA THR A 237 12.35 3.90 16.60
C THR A 237 11.54 4.77 17.58
N ASP A 238 12.08 5.01 18.77
CA ASP A 238 11.50 5.91 19.76
C ASP A 238 11.89 7.37 19.45
N ILE A 239 10.88 8.22 19.23
CA ILE A 239 11.06 9.61 18.84
C ILE A 239 11.73 10.42 19.97
N GLY A 240 11.40 10.12 21.23
CA GLY A 240 11.98 10.80 22.39
C GLY A 240 13.49 10.56 22.50
N THR A 241 13.91 9.32 22.32
CA THR A 241 15.32 8.90 22.31
C THR A 241 16.06 9.51 21.12
N GLN A 242 15.47 9.51 19.92
CA GLN A 242 16.09 10.10 18.73
C GLN A 242 16.23 11.62 18.83
N LEU A 243 15.21 12.32 19.34
CA LEU A 243 15.27 13.78 19.56
C LEU A 243 16.20 14.15 20.72
N GLY A 244 16.28 13.31 21.76
CA GLY A 244 17.19 13.49 22.90
C GLY A 244 18.65 13.54 22.48
N VAL A 245 19.06 12.71 21.51
CA VAL A 245 20.42 12.73 20.95
C VAL A 245 20.78 14.08 20.32
N PHE A 246 19.82 14.78 19.71
CA PHE A 246 20.05 16.12 19.13
C PHE A 246 20.06 17.24 20.17
N VAL A 247 19.50 17.01 21.35
CA VAL A 247 19.49 17.98 22.47
C VAL A 247 20.71 17.80 23.36
N GLU A 248 21.17 16.57 23.59
CA GLU A 248 22.38 16.25 24.36
C GLU A 248 23.69 16.48 23.60
N SER A 249 23.63 16.65 22.27
CA SER A 249 24.80 16.97 21.42
C SER A 249 25.09 18.47 21.28
N ARG A 250 24.50 19.32 22.14
CA ARG A 250 24.84 20.74 22.32
C ARG A 250 25.42 20.96 23.72
#